data_AF-A0A182UWD4-F1
#
_entry.id   AF-A0A182UWD4-F1
#
_cell.length_a   1.000
_cell.length_b   1.000
_cell.length_c   1.000
_cell.angle_alpha   90.00
_cell.angle_beta   90.00
_cell.angle_gamma   90.00
#
_symmetry.space_group_name_H-M   'P 1'
#
loop_
_entity.id
_entity.type
_entity.pdbx_description
1 polymer ?
#
loop_
_entity_poly.entity_id
_entity_poly.type
_entity_poly.pdbx_seq_one_letter_code
_entity_poly.pdbx_strand_id
1 'polypeptide(L)'
;MKLNFSLLLLYGLLLTLARSAGHAKPLHEGDSQLIARLQRYKRQFSLNFGATHEDGYGTDVNAEAIASLWKSQSGNTKLDGSASYTQHFGGLSGDGKARISGMLTFSHGY
;
A
#
# COMPACT_ATOMS: atom_id res chain seq x y z
N MET A 1 27.77 6.08 -33.40
CA MET A 1 27.16 5.77 -32.09
C MET A 1 26.04 6.77 -31.83
N LYS A 2 24.79 6.32 -31.67
CA LYS A 2 23.67 7.19 -31.28
C LYS A 2 23.71 7.34 -29.76
N LEU A 3 24.06 8.51 -29.26
CA LEU A 3 24.08 8.78 -27.82
C LEU A 3 22.64 9.01 -27.34
N ASN A 4 22.12 8.10 -26.52
CA ASN A 4 20.75 8.17 -26.02
C ASN A 4 20.67 9.19 -24.87
N PHE A 5 20.27 10.42 -25.18
CA PHE A 5 20.17 11.52 -24.21
C PHE A 5 19.27 11.18 -23.00
N SER A 6 18.22 10.38 -23.22
CA SER A 6 17.34 9.86 -22.16
C SER A 6 18.08 8.96 -21.16
N LEU A 7 19.02 8.13 -21.62
CA LEU A 7 19.82 7.25 -20.75
C LEU A 7 20.78 8.07 -19.87
N LEU A 8 21.28 9.18 -20.42
CA LEU A 8 22.18 10.11 -19.73
C LEU A 8 21.45 10.89 -18.62
N LEU A 9 20.21 11.30 -18.88
CA LEU A 9 19.33 11.90 -17.87
C LEU A 9 18.98 10.92 -16.76
N LEU A 10 18.70 9.66 -17.09
CA LEU A 10 18.42 8.61 -16.10
C LEU A 10 19.63 8.34 -15.20
N TYR A 11 20.83 8.27 -15.77
CA TYR A 11 22.06 8.11 -15.00
C TYR A 11 22.36 9.32 -14.11
N GLY A 12 22.10 10.54 -14.60
CA GLY A 12 22.21 11.75 -13.80
C GLY A 12 21.29 11.75 -12.58
N LEU A 13 20.03 11.33 -12.77
CA LEU A 13 19.06 11.19 -11.69
C LEU A 13 19.45 10.11 -10.66
N LEU A 14 19.97 8.98 -11.13
CA LEU A 14 20.44 7.90 -10.24
C LEU A 14 21.64 8.35 -9.40
N LEU A 15 22.57 9.10 -9.98
CA LEU A 15 23.75 9.62 -9.27
C LEU A 15 23.38 10.67 -8.21
N THR A 16 22.38 11.51 -8.45
CA THR A 16 21.90 12.49 -7.47
C THR A 16 21.13 11.83 -6.32
N LEU A 17 20.32 10.82 -6.61
CA LEU A 17 19.61 10.02 -5.59
C LEU A 17 20.55 9.14 -4.75
N ALA A 18 21.64 8.63 -5.33
CA ALA A 18 22.62 7.84 -4.58
C ALA A 18 23.39 8.69 -3.55
N ARG A 19 23.66 9.96 -3.87
CA ARG A 19 24.35 10.90 -2.95
C ARG A 19 23.49 11.30 -1.77
N SER A 20 22.17 11.39 -1.93
CA SER A 20 21.25 11.73 -0.83
C SER A 20 21.01 10.58 0.15
N ALA A 21 21.32 9.33 -0.23
CA ALA A 21 21.24 8.16 0.65
C ALA A 21 22.45 8.02 1.61
N GLY A 22 23.53 8.79 1.42
CA GLY A 22 24.78 8.65 2.17
C GLY A 22 24.91 9.45 3.48
N HIS A 23 23.95 10.33 3.79
CA HIS A 23 23.97 11.18 5.00
C HIS A 23 23.00 10.69 6.09
N ALA A 24 22.95 9.37 6.32
CA ALA A 24 22.37 8.87 7.55
C ALA A 24 23.39 9.07 8.68
N LYS A 25 23.14 10.09 9.52
CA LYS A 25 23.86 10.34 10.78
C LYS A 25 23.95 9.02 11.58
N PRO A 26 25.12 8.61 12.09
CA PRO A 26 25.20 7.38 12.87
C PRO A 26 24.31 7.52 14.11
N LEU A 27 23.41 6.56 14.30
CA LEU A 27 22.49 6.50 15.43
C LEU A 27 23.28 6.32 16.72
N HIS A 28 23.10 7.24 17.65
CA HIS A 28 23.67 7.17 18.99
C HIS A 28 22.97 6.04 19.76
N GLU A 29 23.71 5.21 20.48
CA GLU A 29 23.22 3.98 21.13
C GLU A 29 22.01 4.21 22.09
N GLY A 30 21.87 5.42 22.62
CA GLY A 30 20.71 5.84 23.42
C GLY A 30 19.40 6.05 22.64
N ASP A 31 19.49 6.38 21.35
CA ASP A 31 18.31 6.56 20.48
C ASP A 31 17.71 5.21 20.05
N SER A 32 18.52 4.15 20.03
CA SER A 32 18.07 2.80 19.70
C SER A 32 17.02 2.28 20.68
N GLN A 33 17.06 2.68 21.96
CA GLN A 33 16.05 2.28 22.94
C GLN A 33 14.75 3.07 22.82
N LEU A 34 14.81 4.36 22.48
CA LEU A 34 13.63 5.17 22.16
C LEU A 34 12.97 4.70 20.86
N ILE A 35 13.76 4.37 19.83
CA ILE A 35 13.29 3.80 18.57
C ILE A 35 12.76 2.37 18.76
N ALA A 36 13.35 1.58 19.68
CA ALA A 36 12.83 0.26 20.04
C ALA A 36 11.53 0.34 20.87
N ARG A 37 11.31 1.39 21.68
CA ARG A 37 10.03 1.67 22.39
C ARG A 37 8.98 2.32 21.50
N LEU A 38 9.39 3.06 20.48
CA LEU A 38 8.61 3.29 19.27
C LEU A 38 8.54 2.00 18.44
N GLN A 39 8.28 0.87 19.12
CA GLN A 39 7.83 -0.39 18.56
C GLN A 39 6.87 -0.01 17.44
N ARG A 40 7.36 -0.10 16.21
CA ARG A 40 6.61 0.14 14.99
C ARG A 40 5.35 -0.69 15.17
N TYR A 41 4.24 -0.05 15.52
CA TYR A 41 2.94 -0.70 15.64
C TYR A 41 2.75 -1.29 14.25
N LYS A 42 3.00 -2.60 14.12
CA LYS A 42 3.11 -3.26 12.83
C LYS A 42 1.72 -3.15 12.25
N ARG A 43 1.50 -2.17 11.37
CA ARG A 43 0.19 -1.88 10.79
C ARG A 43 -0.24 -3.17 10.11
N GLN A 44 -1.22 -3.83 10.71
CA GLN A 44 -1.82 -5.02 10.13
C GLN A 44 -2.73 -4.50 9.03
N PHE A 45 -2.29 -4.68 7.80
CA PHE A 45 -3.14 -4.56 6.63
C PHE A 45 -3.37 -5.97 6.09
N SER A 46 -4.63 -6.28 5.84
CA SER A 46 -5.06 -7.46 5.12
C SER A 46 -5.33 -7.05 3.68
N LEU A 47 -4.81 -7.83 2.73
CA LEU A 47 -5.08 -7.66 1.32
C LEU A 47 -5.54 -9.01 0.80
N ASN A 48 -6.76 -9.07 0.30
CA ASN A 48 -7.31 -10.24 -0.37
C ASN A 48 -7.42 -9.92 -1.85
N PHE A 49 -6.86 -10.77 -2.70
CA PHE A 49 -7.00 -10.67 -4.14
C PHE A 49 -7.46 -12.02 -4.66
N GLY A 50 -8.43 -12.01 -5.56
CA GLY A 50 -9.00 -13.20 -6.14
C GLY A 50 -9.33 -12.98 -7.60
N ALA A 51 -9.19 -14.03 -8.38
CA ALA A 51 -9.68 -14.09 -9.74
C ALA A 51 -10.29 -15.48 -9.96
N THR A 52 -11.54 -15.51 -10.40
CA THR A 52 -12.24 -16.74 -10.76
C THR A 52 -12.54 -16.68 -12.25
N HIS A 53 -12.05 -17.65 -13.02
CA HIS A 53 -12.34 -17.76 -14.44
C HIS A 53 -13.33 -18.89 -14.68
N GLU A 54 -14.37 -18.62 -15.48
CA GLU A 54 -15.36 -19.61 -15.90
C GLU A 54 -15.42 -19.63 -17.44
N ASP A 55 -15.20 -20.82 -18.00
CA ASP A 55 -15.17 -21.04 -19.45
C ASP A 55 -16.52 -20.63 -20.08
N GLY A 56 -16.47 -19.66 -21.00
CA GLY A 56 -17.66 -19.12 -21.67
C GLY A 56 -18.38 -17.98 -20.93
N TYR A 57 -18.07 -17.78 -19.64
CA TYR A 57 -18.71 -16.75 -18.80
C TYR A 57 -17.80 -15.60 -18.41
N GLY A 58 -16.47 -15.77 -18.42
CA GLY A 58 -15.51 -14.68 -18.20
C GLY A 58 -14.68 -14.85 -16.93
N THR A 59 -14.12 -13.75 -16.42
CA THR A 59 -13.22 -13.70 -15.28
C THR A 59 -13.72 -12.68 -14.26
N ASP A 60 -14.07 -13.14 -13.07
CA ASP A 60 -14.40 -12.29 -11.93
C ASP A 60 -13.15 -11.99 -11.12
N VAL A 61 -12.77 -10.71 -11.07
CA VAL A 61 -11.67 -10.22 -10.23
C VAL A 61 -12.23 -9.54 -9.00
N ASN A 62 -11.67 -9.87 -7.84
CA ASN A 62 -11.92 -9.18 -6.58
C ASN A 62 -10.62 -8.75 -5.91
N ALA A 63 -10.67 -7.61 -5.24
CA ALA A 63 -9.60 -7.08 -4.44
C ALA A 63 -10.22 -6.42 -3.21
N GLU A 64 -9.70 -6.71 -2.03
CA GLU A 64 -10.11 -6.12 -0.78
C GLU A 64 -8.87 -5.75 0.03
N ALA A 65 -8.86 -4.53 0.56
CA ALA A 65 -7.83 -4.02 1.43
C ALA A 65 -8.48 -3.59 2.74
N ILE A 66 -7.98 -4.08 3.87
CA ILE A 66 -8.42 -3.68 5.22
C ILE A 66 -7.18 -3.29 5.99
N ALA A 67 -7.17 -2.15 6.65
CA ALA A 67 -6.03 -1.71 7.43
C ALA A 67 -6.46 -0.93 8.67
N SER A 68 -5.78 -1.19 9.79
CA SER A 68 -5.83 -0.28 10.93
C SER A 68 -4.91 0.91 10.65
N LEU A 69 -5.52 2.08 10.41
CA LEU A 69 -4.81 3.28 9.94
C LEU A 69 -4.11 3.99 11.11
N TRP A 70 -4.79 4.07 12.25
CA TRP A 70 -4.26 4.73 13.44
C TRP A 70 -4.94 4.22 14.72
N LYS A 71 -4.19 4.24 15.82
CA LYS A 71 -4.70 3.95 17.17
C LYS A 71 -4.00 4.86 18.18
N SER A 72 -4.74 5.37 19.16
CA SER A 72 -4.19 6.16 20.25
C SER A 72 -3.27 5.30 21.12
N GLN A 73 -2.33 5.94 21.81
CA GLN A 73 -1.42 5.24 22.73
C GLN A 73 -2.16 4.57 23.89
N SER A 74 -3.27 5.16 24.34
CA SER A 74 -4.17 4.58 25.33
C SER A 74 -5.03 3.43 24.78
N GLY A 75 -5.13 3.30 23.46
CA GLY A 75 -5.96 2.32 22.77
C GLY A 75 -7.46 2.64 22.73
N ASN A 76 -7.90 3.70 23.40
CA ASN A 76 -9.30 4.12 23.46
C ASN A 76 -9.81 4.72 22.15
N THR A 77 -8.93 5.22 21.29
CA THR A 77 -9.33 5.78 19.99
C THR A 77 -8.67 4.99 18.87
N LYS A 78 -9.43 4.65 17.84
CA LYS A 78 -8.91 3.98 16.64
C LYS A 78 -9.59 4.49 15.37
N LEU A 79 -8.84 4.41 14.28
CA LEU A 79 -9.29 4.67 12.93
C LEU A 79 -8.92 3.46 12.07
N ASP A 80 -9.93 2.77 11.58
CA ASP A 80 -9.81 1.63 10.68
C ASP A 80 -10.29 2.03 9.27
N GLY A 81 -9.74 1.40 8.24
CA GLY A 81 -10.10 1.65 6.86
C GLY A 81 -10.23 0.36 6.07
N SER A 82 -11.15 0.34 5.11
CA SER A 82 -11.30 -0.73 4.14
C SER A 82 -11.62 -0.19 2.75
N ALA A 83 -11.21 -0.93 1.73
CA ALA A 83 -11.52 -0.68 0.34
C ALA A 83 -11.77 -2.01 -0.37
N SER A 84 -12.74 -2.05 -1.27
CA SER A 84 -13.01 -3.19 -2.12
C SER A 84 -13.17 -2.77 -3.56
N TYR A 85 -12.73 -3.64 -4.45
CA TYR A 85 -12.84 -3.51 -5.89
C TYR A 85 -13.27 -4.87 -6.45
N THR A 86 -14.31 -4.88 -7.28
CA THR A 86 -14.74 -6.08 -7.99
C THR A 86 -15.07 -5.72 -9.43
N GLN A 87 -14.57 -6.50 -10.38
CA GLN A 87 -14.87 -6.32 -11.79
C GLN A 87 -14.93 -7.66 -12.49
N HIS A 88 -15.91 -7.81 -13.38
CA HIS A 88 -16.05 -8.95 -14.26
C HIS A 88 -15.48 -8.60 -15.65
N PHE A 89 -14.73 -9.51 -16.25
CA PHE A 89 -14.10 -9.34 -17.57
C PHE A 89 -14.48 -10.49 -18.49
N GLY A 90 -14.85 -10.20 -19.73
CA GLY A 90 -15.16 -11.23 -20.73
C GLY A 90 -16.56 -11.85 -20.61
N GLY A 91 -16.72 -13.05 -21.17
CA GLY A 91 -18.03 -13.72 -21.31
C GLY A 91 -18.87 -13.22 -22.49
N LEU A 92 -19.97 -13.92 -22.78
CA LEU A 92 -20.89 -13.58 -23.86
C LEU A 92 -21.55 -12.19 -23.69
N SER A 93 -21.60 -11.69 -22.45
CA SER A 93 -22.19 -10.39 -22.10
C SER A 93 -21.15 -9.26 -22.06
N GLY A 94 -19.86 -9.55 -22.25
CA GLY A 94 -18.77 -8.59 -22.19
C GLY A 94 -18.42 -8.13 -20.77
N ASP A 95 -17.52 -7.15 -20.67
CA ASP A 95 -16.99 -6.67 -19.39
C ASP A 95 -18.09 -6.06 -18.52
N GLY A 96 -18.15 -6.53 -17.26
CA GLY A 96 -19.04 -6.00 -16.25
C GLY A 96 -18.55 -4.66 -15.70
N LYS A 97 -19.47 -3.84 -15.22
CA LYS A 97 -19.13 -2.55 -14.59
C LYS A 97 -18.31 -2.78 -13.32
N ALA A 98 -17.17 -2.09 -13.22
CA ALA A 98 -16.37 -2.04 -12.01
C ALA A 98 -17.19 -1.51 -10.82
N ARG A 99 -17.12 -2.21 -9.68
CA ARG A 99 -17.64 -1.75 -8.41
C ARG A 99 -16.49 -1.45 -7.48
N ILE A 100 -16.51 -0.25 -6.90
CA ILE A 100 -15.48 0.24 -5.98
C ILE A 100 -16.21 0.72 -4.75
N SER A 101 -15.78 0.28 -3.58
CA SER A 101 -16.32 0.71 -2.29
C SER A 101 -15.19 0.95 -1.31
N GLY A 102 -15.42 1.84 -0.35
CA GLY A 102 -14.48 2.12 0.72
C GLY A 102 -15.21 2.59 1.96
N MET A 103 -14.66 2.25 3.11
CA MET A 103 -15.23 2.61 4.41
C MET A 103 -14.11 3.01 5.36
N LEU A 104 -14.32 4.11 6.07
CA LEU A 104 -13.50 4.55 7.19
C LEU A 104 -14.33 4.47 8.46
N THR A 105 -13.78 3.83 9.49
CA THR A 105 -14.46 3.65 10.77
C THR A 105 -13.63 4.29 11.86
N PHE A 106 -14.21 5.29 12.51
CA PHE A 106 -13.64 5.91 13.70
C PHE A 106 -14.36 5.36 14.94
N SER A 107 -13.61 5.01 15.98
CA SER A 107 -14.16 4.56 17.25
C SER A 107 -13.43 5.21 18.42
N HIS A 108 -14.18 5.66 19.42
CA HIS A 108 -13.68 6.22 20.66
C HIS A 108 -14.41 5.61 21.86
N GLY A 109 -13.67 4.97 22.77
CA GLY A 109 -14.18 4.45 24.03
C GLY A 109 -13.98 5.47 25.15
N TYR A 110 -15.05 5.70 25.92
CA TYR A 110 -15.06 6.54 27.12
C TYR A 110 -14.73 5.74 28.37
#